data_AF-A0A0W0FHG2-F1
#
_entry.id   AF-A0A0W0FHG2-F1
#
_cell.length_a   1.000
_cell.length_b   1.000
_cell.length_c   1.000
_cell.angle_alpha   90.00
_cell.angle_beta   90.00
_cell.angle_gamma   90.00
#
_symmetry.space_group_name_H-M   'P 1'
#
loop_
_entity.id
_entity.type
_entity.pdbx_description
1 polymer ?
#
loop_
_entity_poly.entity_id
_entity_poly.type
_entity_poly.pdbx_seq_one_letter_code
_entity_poly.pdbx_strand_id
1 'polypeptide(L)'
;MEALMRVTDTIKSFRETRLSALRPPTEFFDFHRVSRPADLNQATQRITISNSLLLLAIVFLVGGFAVINKFAPEPVQMGEHTITQKHLYITLFVIGLPLLWLASPVMTLFWLVGASGVLILGHASLMEPGIESEYAQVQDTV
;
A
#
# COMPACT_ATOMS: atom_id res chain seq x y z
N MET A 1 -7.51 24.75 -42.22
CA MET A 1 -6.59 23.62 -42.44
C MET A 1 -5.30 23.69 -41.60
N GLU A 2 -5.07 24.73 -40.79
CA GLU A 2 -3.84 24.84 -39.97
C GLU A 2 -3.92 24.16 -38.59
N ALA A 3 -5.11 24.11 -37.98
CA ALA A 3 -5.30 23.49 -36.66
C ALA A 3 -5.08 21.95 -36.69
N LEU A 4 -5.47 21.29 -37.78
CA LEU A 4 -5.28 19.84 -37.96
C LEU A 4 -3.80 19.46 -38.09
N MET A 5 -2.99 20.30 -38.74
CA MET A 5 -1.54 20.06 -38.85
C MET A 5 -0.85 20.22 -37.50
N ARG A 6 -1.19 21.26 -36.72
CA ARG A 6 -0.60 21.47 -35.38
C ARG A 6 -0.92 20.37 -34.37
N VAL A 7 -2.13 19.82 -34.41
CA VAL A 7 -2.51 18.69 -33.54
C VAL A 7 -1.73 17.43 -33.92
N THR A 8 -1.53 17.19 -35.22
CA THR A 8 -0.74 16.06 -35.71
C THR A 8 0.73 16.17 -35.29
N ASP A 9 1.32 17.37 -35.38
CA ASP A 9 2.70 17.62 -34.97
C ASP A 9 2.88 17.54 -33.44
N THR A 10 1.88 17.96 -32.66
CA THR A 10 1.90 17.83 -31.19
C THR A 10 1.79 16.37 -30.73
N ILE A 11 0.95 15.57 -31.40
CA ILE A 11 0.83 14.13 -31.12
C ILE A 11 2.12 13.39 -31.53
N LYS A 12 2.69 13.75 -32.68
CA LYS A 12 3.91 13.12 -33.21
C LYS A 12 5.13 13.42 -32.31
N SER A 13 5.28 14.67 -31.88
CA SER A 13 6.35 15.08 -30.94
C SER A 13 6.17 14.48 -29.54
N PHE A 14 4.93 14.29 -29.07
CA PHE A 14 4.67 13.57 -27.81
C PHE A 14 5.05 12.10 -27.91
N ARG A 15 4.70 11.46 -29.04
CA ARG A 15 5.09 10.08 -29.35
C ARG A 15 6.60 9.93 -29.39
N GLU A 16 7.31 10.82 -30.07
CA GLU A 16 8.77 10.76 -30.20
C GLU A 16 9.49 11.08 -28.88
N THR A 17 8.99 12.02 -28.08
CA THR A 17 9.64 12.42 -26.81
C THR A 17 9.36 11.43 -25.67
N ARG A 18 8.13 10.87 -25.60
CA ARG A 18 7.71 9.96 -24.53
C ARG A 18 7.94 8.49 -24.88
N LEU A 19 7.80 8.07 -26.14
CA LEU A 19 8.08 6.68 -26.52
C LEU A 19 9.57 6.40 -26.74
N SER A 20 10.40 7.39 -27.07
CA SER A 20 11.86 7.16 -27.20
C SER A 20 12.58 7.20 -25.86
N ALA A 21 12.00 7.87 -24.86
CA ALA A 21 12.49 7.87 -23.47
C ALA A 21 11.98 6.67 -22.65
N LEU A 22 10.95 5.97 -23.15
CA LEU A 22 10.51 4.72 -22.57
C LEU A 22 11.45 3.60 -23.04
N ARG A 23 12.29 3.14 -22.11
CA ARG A 23 13.07 1.91 -22.29
C ARG A 23 12.16 0.78 -22.80
N PRO A 24 12.64 -0.06 -23.72
CA PRO A 24 11.88 -1.23 -24.13
C PRO A 24 11.63 -2.15 -22.92
N PRO A 25 10.44 -2.76 -22.80
CA PRO A 25 10.09 -3.63 -21.67
C PRO A 25 11.07 -4.80 -21.47
N THR A 26 11.81 -5.18 -22.50
CA THR A 26 12.85 -6.21 -22.44
C THR A 26 14.06 -5.81 -21.56
N GLU A 27 14.40 -4.52 -21.45
CA GLU A 27 15.42 -4.03 -20.49
C GLU A 27 14.87 -3.90 -19.06
N PHE A 28 13.54 -3.77 -18.90
CA PHE A 28 12.89 -3.77 -17.58
C PHE A 28 12.87 -5.17 -16.94
N PHE A 29 12.86 -6.23 -17.76
CA PHE A 29 12.95 -7.63 -17.33
C PHE A 29 14.37 -8.20 -17.44
N ASP A 30 15.41 -7.35 -17.30
CA ASP A 30 16.79 -7.81 -17.19
C ASP A 30 17.05 -8.42 -15.79
N PHE A 31 16.82 -9.73 -15.68
CA PHE A 31 17.05 -10.52 -14.47
C PHE A 31 18.52 -10.55 -13.99
N HIS A 32 19.48 -10.06 -14.79
CA HIS A 32 20.90 -10.03 -14.41
C HIS A 32 21.30 -8.80 -13.59
N ARG A 33 20.45 -7.76 -13.47
CA ARG A 33 20.70 -6.59 -12.59
C ARG A 33 19.95 -6.62 -11.27
N VAL A 34 19.05 -7.59 -11.08
CA VAL A 34 18.21 -7.75 -9.88
C VAL A 34 18.88 -8.62 -8.80
N SER A 35 19.90 -9.39 -9.15
CA SER A 35 20.53 -10.34 -8.25
C SER A 35 21.74 -9.73 -7.52
N ARG A 36 21.40 -8.95 -6.47
CA ARG A 36 22.03 -8.86 -5.15
C ARG A 36 22.01 -7.40 -4.65
N PRO A 37 21.34 -7.10 -3.52
CA PRO A 37 21.46 -5.78 -2.91
C PRO A 37 22.93 -5.58 -2.52
N ALA A 38 23.53 -4.47 -2.95
CA ALA A 38 24.94 -4.18 -2.67
C ALA A 38 25.20 -4.02 -1.15
N ASP A 39 24.18 -3.66 -0.38
CA ASP A 39 24.30 -3.38 1.06
C ASP A 39 23.04 -3.79 1.85
N LEU A 40 23.25 -4.12 3.13
CA LEU A 40 22.18 -4.31 4.12
C LEU A 40 21.27 -3.08 4.22
N ASN A 41 21.80 -1.88 4.01
CA ASN A 41 21.03 -0.64 4.00
C ASN A 41 20.02 -0.58 2.83
N GLN A 42 20.38 -1.13 1.66
CA GLN A 42 19.45 -1.25 0.53
C GLN A 42 18.39 -2.33 0.78
N ALA A 43 18.74 -3.43 1.45
CA ALA A 43 17.76 -4.44 1.85
C ALA A 43 16.77 -3.87 2.89
N THR A 44 17.25 -3.07 3.85
CA THR A 44 16.39 -2.39 4.83
C THR A 44 15.47 -1.34 4.18
N GLN A 45 15.95 -0.57 3.19
CA GLN A 45 15.09 0.31 2.40
C GLN A 45 14.06 -0.46 1.56
N ARG A 46 14.36 -1.69 1.13
CA ARG A 46 13.39 -2.57 0.46
C ARG A 46 12.35 -3.13 1.43
N ILE A 47 12.66 -3.25 2.72
CA ILE A 47 11.74 -3.59 3.81
C ILE A 47 11.04 -2.31 4.31
N THR A 48 10.64 -1.43 3.39
CA THR A 48 9.83 -0.27 3.76
C THR A 48 8.45 -0.77 4.18
N ILE A 49 8.13 -0.61 5.46
CA ILE A 49 6.78 -0.77 6.00
C ILE A 49 5.85 0.09 5.16
N SER A 50 5.02 -0.54 4.33
CA SER A 50 4.28 0.12 3.24
C SER A 50 3.33 1.22 3.72
N ASN A 51 2.97 1.23 5.02
CA ASN A 51 2.26 2.32 5.66
C ASN A 51 2.69 2.46 7.13
N SER A 52 3.87 3.04 7.36
CA SER A 52 4.38 3.32 8.71
C SER A 52 3.46 4.27 9.49
N LEU A 53 2.75 5.16 8.80
CA LEU A 53 1.82 6.14 9.37
C LEU A 53 0.58 5.45 9.96
N LEU A 54 0.04 4.42 9.29
CA LEU A 54 -1.08 3.62 9.80
C LEU A 54 -0.70 2.81 11.03
N LEU A 55 0.49 2.20 11.05
CA LEU A 55 0.97 1.51 12.25
C LEU A 55 1.16 2.49 13.41
N LEU A 56 1.74 3.66 13.15
CA LEU A 56 1.87 4.72 14.15
C LEU A 56 0.49 5.18 14.65
N ALA A 57 -0.51 5.29 13.78
CA ALA A 57 -1.88 5.62 14.15
C ALA A 57 -2.50 4.61 15.10
N ILE A 58 -2.38 3.32 14.78
CA ILE A 58 -2.91 2.23 15.61
C ILE A 58 -2.19 2.20 16.96
N VAL A 59 -0.85 2.29 16.96
CA VAL A 59 -0.06 2.32 18.20
C VAL A 59 -0.38 3.55 19.04
N PHE A 60 -0.56 4.71 18.43
CA PHE A 60 -0.91 5.94 19.14
C PHE A 60 -2.31 5.87 19.76
N LEU A 61 -3.32 5.38 19.02
CA LEU A 61 -4.68 5.22 19.55
C LEU A 61 -4.71 4.14 20.63
N VAL A 62 -4.31 2.91 20.32
CA VAL A 62 -4.37 1.78 21.27
C VAL A 62 -3.46 2.02 22.47
N GLY A 63 -2.24 2.50 22.23
CA GLY A 63 -1.30 2.88 23.27
C GLY A 63 -1.81 4.04 24.12
N GLY A 64 -2.37 5.09 23.51
CA GLY A 64 -2.98 6.21 24.22
C GLY A 64 -4.13 5.77 25.12
N PHE A 65 -5.03 4.92 24.61
CA PHE A 65 -6.10 4.32 25.41
C PHE A 65 -5.57 3.46 26.56
N ALA A 66 -4.57 2.62 26.31
CA ALA A 66 -3.97 1.77 27.33
C ALA A 66 -3.26 2.59 28.42
N VAL A 67 -2.57 3.67 28.04
CA VAL A 67 -1.90 4.59 28.96
C VAL A 67 -2.92 5.32 29.84
N ILE A 68 -4.02 5.81 29.26
CA ILE A 68 -5.07 6.50 30.03
C ILE A 68 -5.73 5.54 31.04
N ASN A 69 -6.04 4.31 30.62
CA ASN A 69 -6.61 3.30 31.52
C ASN A 69 -5.63 2.82 32.60
N LYS A 70 -4.33 2.83 32.34
CA LYS A 70 -3.30 2.35 33.27
C LYS A 70 -2.80 3.44 34.24
N PHE A 71 -2.67 4.68 33.79
CA PHE A 71 -1.98 5.74 34.55
C PHE A 71 -2.88 6.87 35.06
N ALA A 72 -4.13 6.98 34.59
CA ALA A 72 -5.08 7.99 35.07
C ALA A 72 -6.50 7.40 35.30
N PRO A 73 -6.66 6.37 36.16
CA PRO A 73 -7.98 5.87 36.55
C PRO A 73 -8.75 6.86 37.43
N GLU A 74 -8.05 7.77 38.11
CA GLU A 74 -8.62 8.82 38.96
C GLU A 74 -8.31 10.21 38.37
N PRO A 75 -9.13 11.25 38.62
CA PRO A 75 -8.86 12.60 38.13
C PRO A 75 -7.54 13.12 38.73
N VAL A 76 -6.49 13.08 37.91
CA VAL A 76 -5.14 13.51 38.31
C VAL A 76 -5.14 15.02 38.51
N GLN A 77 -4.85 15.44 39.74
CA GLN A 77 -4.69 16.85 40.09
C GLN A 77 -3.26 17.27 39.78
N MET A 78 -3.08 18.07 38.73
CA MET A 78 -1.81 18.71 38.40
C MET A 78 -1.84 20.12 38.99
N GLY A 79 -1.52 20.23 40.29
CA GLY A 79 -1.62 21.50 41.03
C GLY A 79 -3.07 21.89 41.32
N GLU A 80 -3.53 23.06 40.86
CA GLU A 80 -4.91 23.56 41.06
C GLU A 80 -5.93 23.03 40.05
N HIS A 81 -5.50 22.42 38.93
CA HIS A 81 -6.40 21.94 37.89
C HIS A 81 -6.58 20.42 37.92
N THR A 82 -7.81 19.98 38.19
CA THR A 82 -8.21 18.57 38.11
C THR A 82 -8.36 18.18 36.63
N ILE A 83 -7.35 17.54 36.04
CA ILE A 83 -7.47 16.99 34.69
C ILE A 83 -8.27 15.68 34.79
N THR A 84 -9.57 15.83 34.57
CA THR A 84 -10.50 14.70 34.49
C THR A 84 -10.19 13.82 33.28
N GLN A 85 -10.36 12.50 33.42
CA GLN A 85 -10.13 11.48 32.38
C GLN A 85 -10.80 11.80 31.03
N LYS A 86 -11.98 12.45 31.06
CA LYS A 86 -12.70 12.92 29.87
C LYS A 86 -11.87 13.88 29.01
N HIS A 87 -11.11 14.80 29.63
CA HIS A 87 -10.25 15.72 28.90
C HIS A 87 -9.11 14.97 28.21
N LEU A 88 -8.54 13.96 28.89
CA LEU A 88 -7.48 13.11 28.36
C LEU A 88 -7.94 12.31 27.13
N TYR A 89 -9.15 11.73 27.20
CA TYR A 89 -9.75 11.06 26.04
C TYR A 89 -10.09 12.02 24.91
N ILE A 90 -10.61 13.21 25.22
CA ILE A 90 -10.89 14.23 24.19
C ILE A 90 -9.58 14.62 23.49
N THR A 91 -8.50 14.88 24.21
CA THR A 91 -7.19 15.17 23.60
C THR A 91 -6.69 14.01 22.74
N LEU A 92 -6.82 12.76 23.21
CA LEU A 92 -6.44 11.58 22.44
C LEU A 92 -7.22 11.49 21.12
N PHE A 93 -8.54 11.70 21.14
CA PHE A 93 -9.37 11.63 19.94
C PHE A 93 -9.16 12.83 19.00
N VAL A 94 -8.95 14.03 19.52
CA VAL A 94 -8.71 15.24 18.71
C VAL A 94 -7.40 15.12 17.92
N ILE A 95 -6.38 14.47 18.48
CA ILE A 95 -5.11 14.20 17.77
C ILE A 95 -5.21 12.90 16.96
N GLY A 96 -5.87 11.88 17.52
CA GLY A 96 -5.97 10.55 16.93
C GLY A 96 -6.84 10.48 15.67
N LEU A 97 -7.95 11.22 15.60
CA LEU A 97 -8.84 11.21 14.43
C LEU A 97 -8.19 11.84 13.18
N PRO A 98 -7.57 13.03 13.23
CA PRO A 98 -6.83 13.58 12.09
C PRO A 98 -5.69 12.66 11.64
N LEU A 99 -5.00 12.04 12.60
CA LEU A 99 -3.89 11.14 12.31
C LEU A 99 -4.37 9.83 11.66
N LEU A 100 -5.52 9.28 12.10
CA LEU A 100 -6.16 8.12 11.49
C LEU A 100 -6.75 8.43 10.10
N TRP A 101 -7.22 9.66 9.88
CA TRP A 101 -7.67 10.12 8.57
C TRP A 101 -6.50 10.19 7.56
N LEU A 102 -5.37 10.77 7.96
CA LEU A 102 -4.13 10.81 7.17
C LEU A 102 -3.60 9.40 6.86
N ALA A 103 -3.75 8.47 7.80
CA ALA A 103 -3.37 7.07 7.61
C ALA A 103 -4.23 6.32 6.57
N SER A 104 -5.38 6.87 6.15
CA SER A 104 -6.30 6.34 5.13
C SER A 104 -6.51 4.80 5.19
N PRO A 105 -7.01 4.27 6.32
CA PRO A 105 -7.09 2.83 6.55
C PRO A 105 -7.96 2.09 5.51
N VAL A 106 -9.02 2.73 5.03
CA VAL A 106 -9.91 2.16 4.00
C VAL A 106 -9.16 1.88 2.70
N MET A 107 -8.33 2.82 2.25
CA MET A 107 -7.52 2.65 1.05
C MET A 107 -6.48 1.55 1.25
N THR A 108 -5.89 1.45 2.44
CA THR A 108 -4.93 0.39 2.76
C THR A 108 -5.59 -1.00 2.71
N LEU A 109 -6.80 -1.16 3.26
CA LEU A 109 -7.53 -2.43 3.17
C LEU A 109 -7.91 -2.79 1.73
N PHE A 110 -8.43 -1.82 0.98
CA PHE A 110 -8.76 -2.03 -0.43
C PHE A 110 -7.53 -2.38 -1.27
N TRP A 111 -6.39 -1.75 -0.97
CA TRP A 111 -5.10 -2.09 -1.59
C TRP A 111 -4.66 -3.51 -1.25
N LEU A 112 -4.76 -3.91 0.01
CA LEU A 112 -4.33 -5.24 0.47
C LEU A 112 -5.17 -6.34 -0.18
N VAL A 113 -6.50 -6.15 -0.25
CA VAL A 113 -7.42 -7.07 -0.93
C VAL A 113 -7.22 -7.05 -2.45
N GLY A 114 -7.11 -5.87 -3.06
CA GLY A 114 -6.95 -5.71 -4.51
C GLY A 114 -5.62 -6.24 -5.02
N ALA A 115 -4.51 -5.94 -4.33
CA ALA A 115 -3.18 -6.46 -4.67
C ALA A 115 -3.13 -7.98 -4.52
N SER A 116 -3.70 -8.53 -3.45
CA SER A 116 -3.80 -9.99 -3.28
C SER A 116 -4.65 -10.64 -4.37
N GLY A 117 -5.78 -10.02 -4.74
CA GLY A 117 -6.65 -10.50 -5.81
C GLY A 117 -5.97 -10.53 -7.18
N VAL A 118 -5.24 -9.49 -7.54
CA VAL A 118 -4.46 -9.44 -8.80
C VAL A 118 -3.35 -10.49 -8.78
N LEU A 119 -2.70 -10.71 -7.65
CA LEU A 119 -1.63 -11.71 -7.52
C LEU A 119 -2.17 -13.14 -7.68
N ILE A 120 -3.31 -13.45 -7.03
CA ILE A 120 -3.97 -14.76 -7.13
C ILE A 120 -4.46 -15.02 -8.55
N LEU A 121 -5.19 -14.07 -9.15
CA LEU A 121 -5.70 -14.21 -10.52
C LEU A 121 -4.56 -14.27 -11.55
N GLY A 122 -3.51 -13.47 -11.35
CA GLY A 122 -2.30 -13.51 -12.17
C GLY A 122 -1.63 -14.89 -12.12
N HIS A 123 -1.45 -15.46 -10.93
CA HIS A 123 -0.92 -16.83 -10.80
C HIS A 123 -1.86 -17.89 -11.39
N ALA A 124 -3.17 -17.78 -11.18
CA ALA A 124 -4.15 -18.73 -11.71
C ALA A 124 -4.23 -18.70 -13.24
N SER A 125 -4.06 -17.53 -13.86
CA SER A 125 -4.05 -17.39 -15.32
C SER A 125 -2.79 -17.95 -16.00
N LEU A 126 -1.70 -18.09 -15.24
CA LEU A 126 -0.44 -18.65 -15.71
C LEU A 126 -0.33 -20.17 -15.45
N MET A 127 -1.20 -20.73 -14.61
CA MET A 127 -1.31 -22.17 -14.43
C MET A 127 -2.22 -22.75 -15.52
N GLU A 128 -1.62 -23.54 -16.39
CA GLU A 128 -2.35 -24.45 -17.28
C GLU A 128 -3.18 -25.42 -16.41
N PRO A 129 -4.38 -25.83 -16.87
CA PRO A 129 -5.18 -26.79 -16.14
C PRO A 129 -4.37 -28.09 -15.98
N GLY A 130 -4.22 -28.54 -14.73
CA GLY A 130 -3.43 -29.73 -14.42
C GLY A 130 -3.97 -30.98 -15.11
N ILE A 131 -3.09 -31.92 -15.43
CA ILE A 131 -3.33 -33.20 -16.14
C ILE A 131 -4.60 -33.98 -15.70
N GLU A 132 -5.08 -33.76 -14.47
CA GLU A 132 -6.37 -34.25 -13.97
C GLU A 132 -7.61 -33.73 -14.72
N SER A 133 -7.57 -32.56 -15.34
CA SER A 133 -8.60 -32.14 -16.29
C SER A 133 -8.56 -32.95 -17.60
N GLU A 134 -7.39 -33.46 -17.98
CA GLU A 134 -7.22 -34.32 -19.16
C GLU A 134 -7.72 -35.75 -18.87
N TYR A 135 -7.46 -36.27 -17.66
CA TYR A 135 -8.02 -37.55 -17.22
C TYR A 135 -9.55 -37.52 -17.03
N ALA A 136 -10.12 -36.41 -16.56
CA ALA A 136 -11.57 -36.24 -16.47
C ALA A 136 -12.24 -36.28 -17.85
N GLN A 137 -11.64 -35.65 -18.86
CA GLN A 137 -12.18 -35.67 -20.23
C GLN A 137 -12.09 -37.06 -20.89
N VAL A 138 -11.05 -37.84 -20.59
CA VAL A 138 -10.93 -39.21 -21.08
C VAL A 138 -11.97 -40.13 -20.42
N GLN A 139 -12.26 -39.93 -19.14
CA GLN A 139 -13.20 -40.76 -18.38
C GLN A 139 -14.68 -40.51 -18.74
N ASP A 140 -15.04 -39.30 -19.18
CA ASP A 140 -16.37 -38.99 -19.76
C ASP A 140 -16.55 -39.51 -21.20
N THR A 141 -15.47 -39.90 -21.88
CA THR A 141 -15.48 -40.38 -23.27
C THR A 141 -15.58 -41.91 -23.40
N VAL A 142 -15.37 -42.66 -22.30
CA VAL A 142 -15.54 -44.13 -22.21
C VAL A 142 -16.86 -44.53 -21.59
#